data_AF-A0ABD3KBE7-F1
#
_entry.id   AF-A0ABD3KBE7-F1
#
_cell.length_a   1.000
_cell.length_b   1.000
_cell.length_c   1.000
_cell.angle_alpha   90.00
_cell.angle_beta   90.00
_cell.angle_gamma   90.00
#
_symmetry.space_group_name_H-M   'P 1'
#
loop_
_entity.id
_entity.type
_entity.pdbx_description
1 polymer ?
#
loop_
_entity_poly.entity_id
_entity_poly.type
_entity_poly.pdbx_seq_one_letter_code
_entity_poly.pdbx_strand_id
1 'polypeptide(L)'
;MPEEALALFKKNVGKVLENCPKEIQDLAKDIAVECDGLPLALITVERAMAGKDDPREWRHALTTLRHKPHELVGMVEKVFHILKFSYDSLDDATQQACFLYCYRFPEDYPIIADELIELWIGEGLLGNTNDIYRILDKGACILGDLKRACLL
;
A
#
# COMPACT_ATOMS: atom_id res chain seq x y z
N MET A 1 3.46 4.62 15.77
CA MET A 1 2.53 4.60 14.63
C MET A 1 1.33 3.66 14.80
N PRO A 2 1.39 2.48 15.48
CA PRO A 2 0.19 1.67 15.72
C PRO A 2 -0.87 2.36 16.60
N GLU A 3 -0.44 3.13 17.61
CA GLU A 3 -1.36 3.78 18.54
C GLU A 3 -2.15 4.95 17.90
N GLU A 4 -1.56 5.67 16.95
CA GLU A 4 -2.22 6.78 16.26
C GLU A 4 -3.23 6.27 15.22
N ALA A 5 -2.86 5.22 14.46
CA ALA A 5 -3.78 4.50 13.59
C ALA A 5 -4.96 3.91 14.36
N LEU A 6 -4.69 3.28 15.51
CA LEU A 6 -5.71 2.77 16.42
C LEU A 6 -6.56 3.89 17.03
N ALA A 7 -5.99 5.06 17.33
CA ALA A 7 -6.75 6.21 17.82
C ALA A 7 -7.67 6.80 16.74
N LEU A 8 -7.21 6.88 15.49
CA LEU A 8 -8.00 7.36 14.35
C LEU A 8 -9.12 6.36 14.00
N PHE A 9 -8.81 5.07 14.06
CA PHE A 9 -9.79 4.00 13.94
C PHE A 9 -10.80 4.01 15.09
N LYS A 10 -10.37 4.16 16.35
CA LYS A 10 -11.29 4.32 17.49
C LYS A 10 -12.14 5.59 17.40
N LYS A 11 -11.61 6.69 16.85
CA LYS A 11 -12.38 7.92 16.64
C LYS A 11 -13.50 7.72 15.62
N ASN A 12 -13.24 6.97 14.56
CA ASN A 12 -14.20 6.76 13.48
C ASN A 12 -15.15 5.58 13.76
N VAL A 13 -14.61 4.47 14.29
CA VAL A 13 -15.31 3.18 14.47
C VAL A 13 -15.70 2.92 15.93
N GLY A 14 -15.10 3.63 16.90
CA GLY A 14 -15.31 3.37 18.34
C GLY A 14 -16.76 3.50 18.79
N LYS A 15 -17.53 4.45 18.23
CA LYS A 15 -18.97 4.56 18.53
C LYS A 15 -19.81 3.42 17.96
N VAL A 16 -19.38 2.81 16.86
CA VAL A 16 -20.06 1.67 16.23
C VAL A 16 -19.75 0.37 16.98
N LEU A 17 -18.50 0.23 17.46
CA LEU A 17 -18.02 -0.98 18.13
C LEU A 17 -18.37 -1.08 19.62
N GLU A 18 -18.69 0.04 20.29
CA GLU A 18 -19.06 0.06 21.71
C GLU A 18 -20.22 -0.89 22.06
N ASN A 19 -21.14 -1.12 21.12
CA ASN A 19 -22.27 -2.04 21.29
C ASN A 19 -22.11 -3.38 20.55
N CYS A 20 -20.98 -3.60 19.86
CA CYS A 20 -20.74 -4.83 19.11
C CYS A 20 -20.24 -5.96 20.02
N PRO A 21 -20.52 -7.23 19.66
CA PRO A 21 -19.89 -8.39 20.28
C PRO A 21 -18.36 -8.26 20.32
N LYS A 22 -17.74 -8.76 21.38
CA LYS A 22 -16.29 -8.68 21.58
C LYS A 22 -15.47 -9.21 20.40
N GLU A 23 -15.96 -10.26 19.76
CA GLU A 23 -15.34 -10.84 18.57
C GLU A 23 -15.26 -9.85 17.39
N ILE A 24 -16.31 -9.06 17.16
CA ILE A 24 -16.29 -8.02 16.12
C ILE A 24 -15.30 -6.91 16.49
N GLN A 25 -15.22 -6.55 17.77
CA GLN A 25 -14.25 -5.56 18.24
C GLN A 25 -12.81 -6.01 18.01
N ASP A 26 -12.53 -7.30 18.20
CA ASP A 26 -11.18 -7.85 18.00
C ASP A 26 -10.85 -7.96 16.49
N LEU A 27 -11.79 -8.43 15.66
CA LEU A 27 -11.62 -8.45 14.20
C LEU A 27 -11.46 -7.04 13.61
N ALA A 28 -12.17 -6.05 14.15
CA ALA A 28 -12.04 -4.66 13.73
C ALA A 28 -10.64 -4.10 14.02
N LYS A 29 -10.03 -4.48 15.15
CA LYS A 29 -8.62 -4.11 15.46
C LYS A 29 -7.66 -4.78 14.48
N ASP A 30 -7.86 -6.06 14.19
CA ASP A 30 -7.02 -6.79 13.24
C ASP A 30 -7.07 -6.14 11.85
N ILE A 31 -8.27 -5.73 11.39
CA ILE A 31 -8.44 -4.96 10.14
C ILE A 31 -7.71 -3.62 10.20
N ALA A 32 -7.78 -2.92 11.32
CA ALA A 32 -7.11 -1.63 11.47
C ALA A 32 -5.58 -1.75 11.41
N VAL A 33 -5.05 -2.83 12.00
CA VAL A 33 -3.62 -3.18 11.91
C VAL A 33 -3.25 -3.54 10.47
N GLU A 34 -4.08 -4.32 9.79
CA GLU A 34 -3.86 -4.73 8.39
C GLU A 34 -3.88 -3.54 7.41
N CYS A 35 -4.64 -2.48 7.70
CA CYS A 35 -4.61 -1.25 6.90
C CYS A 35 -3.34 -0.40 7.11
N ASP A 36 -2.44 -0.82 8.00
CA ASP A 36 -1.17 -0.16 8.38
C ASP A 36 -1.27 1.36 8.58
N GLY A 37 -2.38 1.80 9.20
CA GLY A 37 -2.60 3.21 9.48
C GLY A 37 -2.88 4.10 8.27
N LEU A 38 -3.05 3.54 7.06
CA LEU A 38 -3.47 4.28 5.87
C LEU A 38 -4.90 4.82 6.07
N PRO A 39 -5.09 6.14 6.26
CA PRO A 39 -6.40 6.67 6.66
C PRO A 39 -7.51 6.38 5.65
N LEU A 40 -7.16 6.38 4.37
CA LEU A 40 -8.12 6.14 3.30
C LEU A 40 -8.54 4.66 3.20
N ALA A 41 -7.62 3.73 3.47
CA ALA A 41 -7.95 2.31 3.59
C ALA A 41 -8.91 2.11 4.76
N LEU A 42 -8.59 2.64 5.94
CA LEU A 42 -9.44 2.55 7.14
C LEU A 42 -10.86 3.06 6.89
N ILE A 43 -11.02 4.26 6.32
CA ILE A 43 -12.34 4.84 5.98
C ILE A 43 -13.09 3.98 4.95
N THR A 44 -12.37 3.37 4.02
CA THR A 44 -12.97 2.53 2.98
C THR A 44 -13.49 1.23 3.57
N VAL A 45 -12.68 0.55 4.39
CA VAL A 45 -13.12 -0.67 5.08
C VAL A 45 -14.24 -0.39 6.07
N GLU A 46 -14.16 0.71 6.83
CA GLU A 46 -15.23 1.14 7.74
C GLU A 46 -16.58 1.25 7.01
N ARG A 47 -16.60 1.93 5.86
CA ARG A 47 -17.81 2.08 5.05
C ARG A 47 -18.30 0.74 4.50
N ALA A 48 -17.40 -0.16 4.12
CA ALA A 48 -17.75 -1.49 3.65
C ALA A 48 -18.30 -2.40 4.77
N MET A 49 -17.96 -2.11 6.02
CA MET A 49 -18.37 -2.87 7.21
C MET A 49 -19.56 -2.24 7.95
N ALA A 50 -19.99 -1.03 7.57
CA ALA A 50 -21.11 -0.35 8.20
C ALA A 50 -22.40 -1.18 8.12
N GLY A 51 -23.03 -1.43 9.27
CA GLY A 51 -24.27 -2.20 9.38
C GLY A 51 -24.10 -3.72 9.42
N LYS A 52 -22.86 -4.25 9.35
CA LYS A 52 -22.59 -5.69 9.46
C LYS A 52 -22.41 -6.09 10.92
N ASP A 53 -23.31 -6.93 11.42
CA ASP A 53 -23.35 -7.41 12.80
C ASP A 53 -22.97 -8.89 12.96
N ASP A 54 -22.67 -9.59 11.86
CA ASP A 54 -22.20 -10.98 11.87
C ASP A 54 -20.66 -11.07 11.86
N PRO A 55 -20.03 -11.65 12.90
CA PRO A 55 -18.57 -11.85 12.94
C PRO A 55 -17.99 -12.59 11.73
N ARG A 56 -18.77 -13.44 11.05
CA ARG A 56 -18.32 -14.15 9.84
C ARG A 56 -18.03 -13.19 8.70
N GLU A 57 -18.80 -12.12 8.56
CA GLU A 57 -18.55 -11.10 7.53
C GLU A 57 -17.26 -10.33 7.80
N TRP A 58 -16.98 -10.04 9.07
CA TRP A 58 -15.74 -9.39 9.50
C TRP A 58 -14.51 -10.28 9.25
N ARG A 59 -14.61 -11.58 9.53
CA ARG A 59 -13.56 -12.56 9.22
C ARG A 59 -13.31 -12.68 7.72
N HIS A 60 -14.38 -12.67 6.93
CA HIS A 60 -14.27 -12.70 5.48
C HIS A 60 -13.57 -11.43 4.98
N ALA A 61 -13.99 -10.25 5.44
CA ALA A 61 -13.35 -8.98 5.08
C ALA A 61 -11.85 -8.95 5.44
N LEU A 62 -11.47 -9.43 6.64
CA LEU A 62 -10.06 -9.53 7.04
C LEU A 62 -9.27 -10.48 6.13
N THR A 63 -9.84 -11.65 5.81
CA THR A 63 -9.22 -12.61 4.88
C THR A 63 -9.06 -12.02 3.48
N THR A 64 -10.09 -11.32 2.99
CA THR A 64 -10.05 -10.63 1.71
C THR A 64 -9.01 -9.52 1.71
N LEU A 65 -8.92 -8.72 2.77
CA LEU A 65 -7.93 -7.66 2.89
C LEU A 65 -6.48 -8.19 2.81
N ARG A 66 -6.20 -9.31 3.50
CA ARG A 66 -4.88 -9.96 3.52
C ARG A 66 -4.42 -10.57 2.19
N HIS A 67 -5.36 -11.14 1.44
CA HIS A 67 -4.99 -11.93 0.26
C HIS A 67 -5.32 -11.22 -1.05
N LYS A 68 -6.39 -10.44 -1.06
CA LYS A 68 -6.98 -9.84 -2.25
C LYS A 68 -7.66 -8.51 -1.91
N PRO A 69 -6.91 -7.49 -1.45
CA PRO A 69 -7.48 -6.23 -1.01
C PRO A 69 -8.32 -5.55 -2.10
N HIS A 70 -8.01 -5.78 -3.38
CA HIS A 70 -8.78 -5.28 -4.53
C HIS A 70 -10.18 -5.89 -4.67
N GLU A 71 -10.48 -7.04 -4.06
CA GLU A 71 -11.84 -7.61 -4.05
C GLU A 71 -12.72 -6.99 -2.95
N LEU A 72 -12.14 -6.23 -2.00
CA LEU A 72 -12.91 -5.57 -0.97
C LEU A 72 -13.61 -4.32 -1.53
N VAL A 73 -14.91 -4.21 -1.27
CA VAL A 73 -15.77 -3.13 -1.78
C VAL A 73 -15.19 -1.76 -1.49
N GLY A 74 -15.01 -0.94 -2.53
CA GLY A 74 -14.51 0.42 -2.44
C GLY A 74 -12.99 0.56 -2.45
N MET A 75 -12.22 -0.53 -2.29
CA MET A 75 -10.76 -0.46 -2.24
C MET A 75 -10.17 -0.05 -3.59
N VAL A 76 -10.72 -0.57 -4.69
CA VAL A 76 -10.30 -0.19 -6.05
C VAL A 76 -10.62 1.26 -6.35
N GLU A 77 -11.88 1.65 -6.13
CA GLU A 77 -12.37 2.97 -6.54
C GLU A 77 -11.79 4.10 -5.69
N LYS A 78 -11.48 3.84 -4.41
CA LYS A 78 -11.03 4.88 -3.49
C LYS A 78 -9.54 4.85 -3.20
N VAL A 79 -8.92 3.68 -3.12
CA VAL A 79 -7.50 3.55 -2.73
C VAL A 79 -6.63 3.29 -3.95
N PHE A 80 -6.88 2.20 -4.68
CA PHE A 80 -6.04 1.84 -5.83
C PHE A 80 -6.09 2.88 -6.95
N HIS A 81 -7.23 3.56 -7.18
CA HIS A 81 -7.30 4.61 -8.18
C HIS A 81 -6.32 5.77 -7.90
N ILE A 82 -6.09 6.11 -6.63
CA ILE A 82 -5.15 7.17 -6.26
C ILE A 82 -3.71 6.72 -6.49
N LEU A 83 -3.37 5.50 -6.08
CA LEU A 83 -2.04 4.92 -6.35
C LEU A 83 -1.77 4.79 -7.85
N LYS A 84 -2.79 4.33 -8.60
CA LYS A 84 -2.74 4.26 -10.05
C LYS A 84 -2.55 5.64 -10.68
N PHE A 85 -3.22 6.67 -10.17
CA PHE A 85 -3.03 8.03 -10.65
C PHE A 85 -1.57 8.50 -10.47
N SER A 86 -0.96 8.26 -9.30
CA SER A 86 0.47 8.56 -9.09
C SER A 86 1.38 7.82 -10.08
N TYR A 87 1.08 6.54 -10.35
CA TYR A 87 1.83 5.74 -11.31
C TYR A 87 1.65 6.19 -12.77
N ASP A 88 0.41 6.49 -13.18
CA ASP A 88 0.08 6.95 -14.52
C ASP A 88 0.62 8.36 -14.78
N SER A 89 0.89 9.14 -13.72
CA SER A 89 1.52 10.46 -13.79
C SER A 89 3.04 10.42 -13.92
N LEU A 90 3.66 9.24 -13.89
CA LEU A 90 5.08 9.10 -14.26
C LEU A 90 5.22 9.31 -15.76
N ASP A 91 5.88 10.40 -16.17
CA ASP A 91 6.03 10.83 -17.57
C ASP A 91 7.00 9.93 -18.38
N ASP A 92 7.62 8.93 -17.76
CA ASP A 92 8.65 8.08 -18.36
C ASP A 92 8.39 6.58 -18.15
N ALA A 93 8.43 5.82 -19.24
CA ALA A 93 8.22 4.37 -19.22
C ALA A 93 9.34 3.64 -18.44
N THR A 94 10.56 4.20 -18.39
CA THR A 94 11.62 3.62 -17.57
C THR A 94 11.32 3.78 -16.08
N GLN A 95 10.85 4.94 -15.62
CA GLN A 95 10.39 5.11 -14.23
C GLN A 95 9.29 4.10 -13.85
N GLN A 96 8.31 3.93 -14.74
CA GLN A 96 7.24 2.95 -14.55
C GLN A 96 7.75 1.52 -14.44
N ALA A 97 8.70 1.12 -15.29
CA ALA A 97 9.32 -0.20 -15.24
C ALA A 97 10.17 -0.41 -13.97
N CYS A 98 10.94 0.60 -13.56
CA CYS A 98 11.72 0.59 -12.33
C CYS A 98 10.84 0.45 -11.08
N PHE A 99 9.71 1.17 -11.02
CA PHE A 99 8.74 0.99 -9.93
C PHE A 99 8.14 -0.41 -9.93
N LEU A 100 7.69 -0.88 -11.11
CA LEU A 100 7.11 -2.22 -11.21
C LEU A 100 8.10 -3.28 -10.73
N TYR A 101 9.40 -3.16 -11.02
CA TYR A 101 10.43 -4.09 -10.54
C TYR A 101 10.36 -4.38 -9.03
N CYS A 102 9.93 -3.41 -8.22
CA CYS A 102 9.77 -3.57 -6.79
C CYS A 102 8.77 -4.68 -6.39
N TYR A 103 7.87 -5.12 -7.29
CA TYR A 103 6.95 -6.25 -7.04
C TYR A 103 7.68 -7.57 -6.72
N ARG A 104 8.97 -7.69 -7.09
CA ARG A 104 9.77 -8.90 -6.89
C ARG A 104 10.28 -9.06 -5.46
N PHE A 105 10.25 -8.00 -4.67
CA PHE A 105 10.63 -8.09 -3.25
C PHE A 105 9.47 -8.67 -2.44
N PRO A 106 9.76 -9.47 -1.40
CA PRO A 106 8.73 -9.89 -0.45
C PRO A 106 8.02 -8.70 0.19
N GLU A 107 6.80 -8.92 0.65
CA GLU A 107 6.05 -7.96 1.45
C GLU A 107 6.87 -7.50 2.68
N ASP A 108 6.83 -6.19 2.94
CA ASP A 108 7.57 -5.50 4.01
C ASP A 108 9.10 -5.69 4.02
N TYR A 109 9.68 -6.18 2.92
CA TYR A 109 11.12 -6.32 2.82
C TYR A 109 11.80 -4.95 2.75
N PRO A 110 12.81 -4.67 3.59
CA PRO A 110 13.54 -3.40 3.53
C PRO A 110 14.38 -3.34 2.25
N ILE A 111 13.97 -2.51 1.30
CA ILE A 111 14.69 -2.31 0.04
C ILE A 111 15.79 -1.26 0.23
N ILE A 112 17.05 -1.66 0.05
CA ILE A 112 18.20 -0.76 0.10
C ILE A 112 18.30 0.00 -1.23
N ALA A 113 18.41 1.32 -1.14
CA ALA A 113 18.38 2.21 -2.31
C ALA A 113 19.45 1.88 -3.35
N ASP A 114 20.71 1.71 -2.91
CA ASP A 114 21.84 1.44 -3.81
C ASP A 114 21.71 0.06 -4.45
N GLU A 115 21.30 -0.96 -3.69
CA GLU A 115 21.05 -2.31 -4.20
C GLU A 115 19.92 -2.32 -5.24
N LEU A 116 18.84 -1.57 -5.01
CA LEU A 116 17.75 -1.45 -5.97
C LEU A 116 18.22 -0.84 -7.29
N ILE A 117 19.07 0.20 -7.23
CA ILE A 117 19.65 0.81 -8.42
C ILE A 117 20.52 -0.21 -9.15
N GLU A 118 21.40 -0.94 -8.45
CA GLU A 118 22.22 -1.99 -9.05
C GLU A 118 21.39 -3.09 -9.72
N LEU A 119 20.26 -3.48 -9.12
CA LEU A 119 19.33 -4.45 -9.71
C LEU A 119 18.67 -3.90 -10.98
N TRP A 120 18.25 -2.63 -11.00
CA TRP A 120 17.72 -2.00 -12.21
C TRP A 120 18.76 -1.92 -13.34
N ILE A 121 20.05 -1.75 -13.00
CA ILE A 121 21.16 -1.79 -13.96
C ILE A 121 21.32 -3.21 -14.50
N GLY A 122 21.40 -4.21 -13.62
CA GLY A 122 21.57 -5.62 -14.00
C GLY A 122 20.46 -6.13 -14.90
N GLU A 123 19.24 -5.63 -14.74
CA GLU A 123 18.08 -5.97 -15.56
C GLU A 123 17.96 -5.12 -16.83
N GLY A 124 18.88 -4.17 -17.03
CA GLY A 124 18.93 -3.32 -18.22
C GLY A 124 17.81 -2.27 -18.29
N LEU A 125 17.07 -2.03 -17.20
CA LEU A 125 15.95 -1.09 -17.16
C LEU A 125 16.40 0.35 -17.44
N LEU A 126 17.61 0.69 -17.00
CA LEU A 126 18.16 2.03 -17.15
C LEU A 126 18.78 2.28 -18.54
N GLY A 127 18.75 1.29 -19.42
CA GLY A 127 19.37 1.30 -20.74
C GLY A 127 20.86 0.93 -20.71
N ASN A 128 21.44 0.74 -21.90
CA ASN A 128 22.83 0.31 -22.06
C ASN A 128 23.74 1.51 -22.35
N THR A 129 24.75 1.72 -21.50
CA THR A 129 25.83 2.68 -21.75
C THR A 129 27.11 2.19 -21.09
N ASN A 130 28.27 2.53 -21.67
CA ASN A 130 29.58 2.13 -21.12
C ASN A 130 30.04 3.04 -19.96
N ASP A 131 29.24 4.04 -19.61
CA ASP A 131 29.49 4.99 -18.54
C ASP A 131 28.66 4.62 -17.31
N ILE A 132 29.30 3.93 -16.37
CA ILE A 132 28.64 3.42 -15.17
C ILE A 132 28.16 4.54 -14.25
N TYR A 133 28.92 5.64 -14.13
CA TYR A 133 28.55 6.77 -13.28
C TYR A 133 27.24 7.40 -13.76
N ARG A 134 27.11 7.58 -15.08
CA ARG A 134 25.89 8.13 -15.68
C ARG A 134 24.67 7.26 -15.43
N ILE A 135 24.82 5.93 -15.41
CA ILE A 135 23.68 5.03 -15.12
C ILE A 135 23.30 5.11 -13.64
N LEU A 136 24.29 5.13 -12.74
CA LEU A 136 24.04 5.27 -11.30
C LEU A 136 23.29 6.58 -11.00
N ASP A 137 23.73 7.69 -11.58
CA ASP A 137 23.07 8.99 -11.44
C ASP A 137 21.63 8.95 -11.98
N LYS A 138 21.41 8.31 -13.14
CA LYS A 138 20.06 8.12 -13.69
C LYS A 138 19.17 7.30 -12.75
N GLY A 139 19.70 6.21 -12.17
CA GLY A 139 18.99 5.38 -11.20
C GLY A 139 18.62 6.17 -9.94
N ALA A 140 19.55 6.97 -9.43
CA ALA A 140 19.30 7.84 -8.27
C ALA A 140 18.22 8.91 -8.57
N CYS A 141 18.22 9.49 -9.78
CA CYS A 141 17.17 10.41 -10.22
C CYS A 141 15.80 9.74 -10.22
N ILE A 142 15.68 8.57 -10.85
CA ILE A 142 14.43 7.81 -10.93
C ILE A 142 13.93 7.43 -9.54
N LEU A 143 14.81 6.92 -8.67
CA LEU A 143 14.43 6.60 -7.29
C LEU A 143 13.90 7.83 -6.55
N GLY A 144 14.53 8.99 -6.76
CA GLY A 144 14.05 10.26 -6.22
C GLY A 144 12.67 10.66 -6.76
N ASP A 145 12.41 10.47 -8.04
CA ASP A 145 11.10 10.76 -8.66
C ASP A 145 10.00 9.85 -8.09
N LEU A 146 10.27 8.55 -7.96
CA LEU A 146 9.32 7.59 -7.37
C LEU A 146 8.96 7.95 -5.93
N LYS A 147 9.95 8.35 -5.12
CA LYS A 147 9.71 8.83 -3.74
C LYS A 147 8.87 10.11 -3.72
N ARG A 148 9.14 11.07 -4.63
CA ARG A 148 8.35 12.30 -4.75
C ARG A 148 6.90 12.05 -5.18
N ALA A 149 6.67 10.99 -5.96
CA ALA A 149 5.34 10.54 -6.36
C ALA A 149 4.61 9.72 -5.28
N CYS A 150 5.23 9.53 -4.10
CA CYS A 150 4.73 8.68 -3.01
C CYS A 150 4.52 7.21 -3.42
N LEU A 151 5.36 6.70 -4.31
CA LEU A 151 5.32 5.30 -4.76
C LEU A 151 6.34 4.42 -4.01
N LEU A 152 7.37 5.01 -3.39
CA LEU A 152 8.43 4.34 -2.61
C LEU A 152 8.81 5.13 -1.35
#